data_AF-A0A453M5R7-F1
#
_entry.id   AF-A0A453M5R7-F1
#
_cell.length_a   1.000
_cell.length_b   1.000
_cell.length_c   1.000
_cell.angle_alpha   90.00
_cell.angle_beta   90.00
_cell.angle_gamma   90.00
#
_symmetry.space_group_name_H-M   'P 1'
#
loop_
_entity.id
_entity.type
_entity.pdbx_description
1 polymer ?
#
loop_
_entity_poly.entity_id
_entity_poly.type
_entity_poly.pdbx_seq_one_letter_code
_entity_poly.pdbx_strand_id
1 'polypeptide(L)' 'MSSVQVIKSHHSHQGRGGATIQVELRDVDTGNKIVERFRTDEALERVFVEDKPFTYLYQEGDNVALMEYAYLPVFLSFLH' A
#
# COMPACT_ATOMS: atom_id res chain seq x y z
N MET A 1 -7.08 -6.27 10.60
CA MET A 1 -5.66 -6.25 10.18
C MET A 1 -5.26 -4.79 10.11
N SER A 2 -4.30 -4.35 10.92
CA SER A 2 -3.73 -3.02 10.82
C SER A 2 -2.92 -2.91 9.52
N SER A 3 -3.13 -1.83 8.77
CA SER A 3 -2.34 -1.55 7.57
C SER A 3 -0.94 -1.10 7.99
N VAL A 4 0.10 -1.72 7.44
CA VAL A 4 1.50 -1.40 7.77
C VAL A 4 2.27 -0.98 6.52
N GLN A 5 3.00 0.12 6.62
CA GLN A 5 3.87 0.64 5.58
C GLN A 5 5.32 0.19 5.79
N VAL A 6 5.98 -0.28 4.74
CA VAL A 6 7.42 -0.59 4.77
C VAL A 6 8.23 0.69 4.77
N ILE A 7 8.99 0.92 5.84
CA ILE A 7 9.88 2.08 5.99
C ILE A 7 11.29 1.74 5.50
N LYS A 8 11.77 0.53 5.82
CA LYS A 8 13.11 0.09 5.47
C LYS A 8 13.16 -1.42 5.35
N SER A 9 13.94 -1.91 4.39
CA SER A 9 14.29 -3.33 4.26
C SER A 9 15.80 -3.50 4.23
N HIS A 10 16.32 -4.45 5.02
CA HIS A 10 17.72 -4.84 5.00
C HIS A 10 17.85 -6.34 4.79
N HIS A 11 18.62 -6.74 3.78
CA HIS A 11 18.86 -8.13 3.46
C HIS A 11 20.28 -8.52 3.87
N SER A 12 20.42 -9.64 4.60
CA SER A 12 21.71 -10.17 5.04
C SER A 12 21.82 -11.66 4.71
N HIS A 13 22.96 -12.05 4.14
CA HIS A 13 23.34 -13.45 3.93
C HIS A 13 24.37 -13.87 4.98
N GLN A 14 24.05 -14.88 5.77
CA GLN A 14 25.03 -15.55 6.61
C GLN A 14 25.65 -16.68 5.79
N GLY A 15 26.98 -16.71 5.66
CA GLY A 15 27.76 -17.57 4.74
C GLY A 15 27.59 -19.10 4.86
N ARG A 16 26.63 -19.60 5.64
CA ARG A 16 26.19 -21.00 5.69
C ARG A 16 24.67 -21.13 5.52
N GLY A 17 24.14 -20.64 4.40
CA GLY A 17 22.83 -21.04 3.86
C GLY A 17 21.59 -20.36 4.45
N GLY A 18 21.75 -19.36 5.31
CA GLY A 18 20.62 -18.59 5.86
C GLY A 18 20.63 -17.15 5.35
N ALA A 19 19.61 -16.78 4.57
CA ALA A 19 19.35 -15.39 4.21
C ALA A 19 18.12 -14.88 4.99
N THR A 20 18.30 -13.73 5.65
CA THR A 20 17.24 -13.09 6.44
C THR A 20 16.98 -11.69 5.91
N ILE A 21 15.71 -11.32 5.85
CA ILE A 21 15.27 -9.97 5.49
C ILE A 21 14.70 -9.33 6.76
N GLN A 22 15.31 -8.25 7.21
CA GLN A 22 14.78 -7.43 8.29
C GLN A 22 13.99 -6.28 7.68
N VAL A 23 12.74 -6.13 8.11
CA VAL A 23 11.84 -5.07 7.64
C VAL A 23 11.42 -4.22 8.82
N GLU A 24 11.60 -2.91 8.68
CA GLU A 24 11.03 -1.91 9.58
C GLU A 24 9.69 -1.46 8.99
N LEU A 25 8.63 -1.68 9.75
CA LEU A 25 7.25 -1.37 9.42
C LEU A 25 6.75 -0.20 10.27
N ARG A 26 5.84 0.59 9.72
CA ARG A 26 5.07 1.59 10.43
C ARG A 26 3.59 1.30 10.28
N ASP A 27 2.89 1.18 11.39
CA ASP A 27 1.43 1.11 11.43
C ASP A 27 0.83 2.42 10.92
N VAL A 28 -0.07 2.34 9.94
CA VAL A 28 -0.65 3.52 9.26
C VAL A 28 -1.62 4.28 10.17
N ASP A 29 -2.31 3.58 11.08
CA ASP A 29 -3.33 4.15 11.95
C ASP A 29 -2.72 4.83 13.18
N THR A 30 -1.72 4.18 13.79
CA THR A 30 -1.13 4.59 15.06
C THR A 30 0.25 5.21 14.92
N GLY A 31 0.92 5.03 13.78
CA GLY A 31 2.31 5.46 13.57
C GLY A 31 3.36 4.60 14.28
N ASN A 32 2.94 3.54 14.98
CA ASN A 32 3.83 2.65 15.73
C ASN A 32 4.83 1.95 14.80
N LYS A 33 6.08 1.85 15.24
CA LYS A 33 7.13 1.15 14.50
C LYS A 33 7.30 -0.28 14.98
N ILE A 34 7.37 -1.21 14.04
CA ILE A 34 7.55 -2.64 14.30
C ILE A 34 8.73 -3.12 13.46
N VAL A 35 9.49 -4.08 13.98
CA VAL A 35 10.63 -4.68 13.26
C VAL A 35 10.37 -6.17 13.14
N GLU A 36 10.24 -6.65 11.92
CA GLU A 36 10.03 -8.07 11.62
C GLU A 36 11.22 -8.65 10.86
N ARG A 37 11.41 -9.96 11.01
CA ARG A 37 12.47 -10.72 10.35
C ARG A 37 11.86 -11.88 9.61
N PHE A 38 12.01 -11.85 8.30
CA PHE A 38 11.54 -12.90 7.40
C PHE A 38 12.70 -13.79 6.97
N ARG A 39 12.40 -15.07 6.80
CA ARG A 39 13.28 -15.96 6.03
C ARG A 39 12.97 -15.81 4.55
N THR A 40 13.92 -16.17 3.70
CA THR A 40 13.79 -16.05 2.24
C THR A 40 12.78 -17.03 1.63
N ASP A 41 12.39 -18.06 2.37
CA ASP A 41 11.44 -19.11 2.00
C ASP A 41 10.03 -18.92 2.59
N GLU A 42 9.80 -17.83 3.33
CA GLU A 42 8.52 -17.54 3.96
C GLU A 42 7.54 -16.85 3.00
N ALA A 43 6.28 -17.31 2.96
CA ALA A 43 5.23 -16.69 2.16
C ALA A 43 4.70 -15.43 2.86
N LEU A 44 4.74 -14.29 2.17
CA LEU A 44 4.30 -13.01 2.71
C LEU A 44 2.93 -12.61 2.15
N GLU A 45 1.95 -12.39 3.02
CA GLU A 45 0.67 -11.79 2.64
C GLU A 45 0.85 -10.28 2.44
N ARG A 46 0.60 -9.80 1.23
CA ARG A 46 0.74 -8.38 0.88
C ARG A 46 -0.63 -7.71 0.89
N VAL A 47 -0.78 -6.67 1.70
CA VAL A 47 -1.94 -5.78 1.64
C VAL A 47 -1.68 -4.74 0.55
N PHE A 48 -2.56 -4.68 -0.46
CA PHE A 48 -2.54 -3.63 -1.47
C PHE A 48 -3.31 -2.42 -0.95
N VAL A 49 -2.64 -1.27 -0.90
CA VAL A 49 -3.24 0.03 -0.59
C VAL A 49 -3.12 0.89 -1.84
N GLU A 50 -4.23 1.45 -2.30
CA GLU A 50 -4.28 2.32 -3.47
C GLU A 50 -4.74 3.72 -3.04
N ASP A 51 -3.88 4.71 -3.25
CA ASP A 51 -4.25 6.12 -3.08
C ASP A 51 -5.02 6.57 -4.33
N LYS A 52 -6.28 6.96 -4.15
CA LYS A 52 -7.13 7.45 -5.24
C LYS A 52 -7.47 8.93 -5.05
N PRO A 53 -7.27 9.77 -6.07
CA PRO A 53 -7.70 11.16 -6.00
C PRO A 53 -9.22 11.25 -6.12
N PHE A 54 -9.85 11.96 -5.19
CA PHE A 54 -11.28 12.28 -5.21
C PHE A 54 -11.48 13.79 -5.25
N THR A 55 -12.59 14.22 -5.83
CA THR A 55 -13.06 15.60 -5.79
C THR A 55 -14.23 15.72 -4.82
N TYR A 56 -14.17 16.71 -3.94
CA TYR A 56 -15.26 17.04 -3.03
C TYR A 56 -16.44 17.64 -3.79
N LEU A 57 -17.66 17.14 -3.51
CA LEU A 57 -18.89 17.68 -4.07
C LEU A 57 -19.64 18.53 -3.05
N TYR A 58 -20.10 17.91 -1.96
CA TYR A 58 -20.84 18.55 -0.88
C TYR A 58 -20.84 17.68 0.39
N GLN A 59 -21.34 18.23 1.49
CA GLN A 59 -21.54 17.54 2.76
C GLN A 59 -23.01 17.64 3.17
N GLU A 60 -23.59 16.54 3.65
CA GLU A 60 -24.95 16.48 4.19
C GLU A 60 -24.93 15.81 5.57
N GLY A 61 -25.09 16.62 6.62
CA GLY A 61 -24.91 16.17 8.00
C GLY A 61 -23.49 15.63 8.22
N ASP A 62 -23.40 14.36 8.63
CA ASP A 62 -22.14 13.66 8.88
C ASP A 62 -21.58 12.95 7.63
N ASN A 63 -22.26 13.03 6.49
CA ASN A 63 -21.86 12.37 5.25
C ASN A 63 -21.16 13.35 4.29
N VAL A 64 -20.05 12.91 3.70
CA VAL A 64 -19.32 13.66 2.67
C VAL A 64 -19.47 12.96 1.32
N ALA A 65 -19.96 13.69 0.32
CA ALA A 65 -20.06 13.21 -1.06
C ALA A 65 -18.76 13.53 -1.82
N LEU A 66 -18.10 12.48 -2.33
CA LEU A 66 -16.88 12.55 -3.11
C LEU A 66 -17.09 11.93 -4.50
N MET A 67 -16.43 12.48 -5.52
CA MET A 67 -16.45 11.96 -6.89
C MET A 67 -15.07 11.43 -7.29
N GLU A 68 -15.03 10.22 -7.84
CA GLU A 68 -13.85 9.65 -8.52
C GLU A 68 -13.87 10.07 -10.00
N TYR A 69 -12.77 10.67 -10.49
CA TYR A 69 -12.61 10.88 -11.92
C TYR A 69 -12.12 9.59 -12.57
N ALA A 70 -13.03 8.81 -13.14
CA ALA A 70 -12.68 7.70 -14.02
C ALA A 70 -12.20 8.27 -15.37
N TYR A 71 -10.90 8.46 -15.54
CA TYR A 71 -10.32 8.63 -16.87
C TYR A 71 -10.38 7.28 -17.61
N LEU A 72 -11.57 6.88 -18.07
CA LEU A 72 -11.65 5.85 -19.10
C LEU A 72 -10.96 6.40 -20.35
N PRO A 73 -10.09 5.61 -21.03
CA PRO A 73 -9.54 6.04 -22.31
C PRO A 73 -10.70 6.21 -23.28
N VAL A 74 -11.01 7.47 -23.58
CA VAL A 74 -11.93 7.82 -24.66
C VAL A 74 -11.25 7.38 -25.94
N PHE A 75 -11.60 6.19 -26.44
CA PHE A 75 -11.34 5.83 -27.83
C PHE A 75 -12.19 6.75 -28.70
N LEU A 76 -11.64 7.92 -28.97
CA LEU A 76 -12.23 8.91 -29.85
C LEU A 76 -11.97 8.47 -31.29
N SER A 77 -12.70 7.46 -31.77
CA SER A 77 -12.79 7.19 -33.21
C SER A 77 -14.06 7.85 -33.75
N PHE A 78 -13.95 9.15 -33.99
CA PHE A 78 -14.63 9.71 -35.15
C PHE A 78 -13.98 9.08 -36.39
N LEU A 79 -14.68 8.15 -37.03
CA LEU A 79 -14.54 7.94 -38.47
C LEU A 79 -15.95 7.72 -39.02
N HIS A 80 -16.53 8.78 -39.57
CA HIS A 80 -17.45 8.67 -40.69
C HIS A 80 -16.61 8.78 -41.96
#